data_AF-A0A6I4Y979-F1
#
_entry.id   AF-A0A6I4Y979-F1
#
_cell.length_a   1.000
_cell.length_b   1.000
_cell.length_c   1.000
_cell.angle_alpha   90.00
_cell.angle_beta   90.00
_cell.angle_gamma   90.00
#
_symmetry.space_group_name_H-M   'P 1'
#
loop_
_entity.id
_entity.type
_entity.pdbx_description
1 polymer ?
#
loop_
_entity_poly.entity_id
_entity_poly.type
_entity_poly.pdbx_seq_one_letter_code
_entity_poly.pdbx_strand_id
1 'polypeptide(L)'
;MTPEAQARFTPPPGYAPRSPVTTDCTACGACCAAPDIHALNKPLGVPCVNLGPDQGCGHLCAIYATRPSVCRGYQPDWVCGEVAPLPTLDARTRRFLEIYGLQPD
;
A
#
# COMPACT_ATOMS: atom_id res chain seq x y z
N MET A 1 9.41 -0.67 19.41
CA MET A 1 9.34 -1.34 18.09
C MET A 1 10.40 -2.42 18.07
N THR A 2 10.11 -3.63 17.58
CA THR A 2 11.14 -4.67 17.46
C THR A 2 12.11 -4.31 16.33
N PRO A 3 13.35 -4.85 16.31
CA PRO A 3 14.28 -4.66 15.21
C PRO A 3 13.69 -5.05 13.84
N GLU A 4 12.89 -6.11 13.79
CA GLU A 4 12.18 -6.56 12.58
C GLU A 4 11.18 -5.52 12.07
N ALA A 5 10.40 -4.94 13.00
CA ALA A 5 9.45 -3.89 12.67
C ALA A 5 10.13 -2.58 12.24
N GLN A 6 11.39 -2.35 12.61
CA GLN A 6 12.19 -1.24 12.10
C GLN A 6 12.78 -1.56 10.71
N ALA A 7 13.20 -2.81 10.47
CA ALA A 7 13.79 -3.25 9.22
C ALA A 7 12.84 -3.06 8.01
N ARG A 8 11.52 -3.27 8.17
CA ARG A 8 10.53 -3.05 7.08
C ARG A 8 10.45 -1.61 6.58
N PHE A 9 10.94 -0.64 7.35
CA PHE A 9 10.99 0.77 6.94
C PHE A 9 12.31 1.15 6.27
N THR A 10 13.29 0.23 6.22
CA THR A 10 14.55 0.44 5.50
C THR A 10 14.33 0.13 4.02
N PRO A 11 14.45 1.11 3.12
CA PRO A 11 14.31 0.86 1.69
C PRO A 11 15.56 0.18 1.12
N PRO A 12 15.43 -0.52 -0.02
CA PRO A 12 16.59 -0.97 -0.79
C PRO A 12 17.37 0.24 -1.37
N PRO A 13 18.66 0.06 -1.74
CA PRO A 13 19.45 1.11 -2.37
C PRO A 13 18.74 1.71 -3.59
N GLY A 14 18.73 3.04 -3.70
CA GLY A 14 18.10 3.76 -4.81
C GLY A 14 16.67 4.24 -4.56
N TYR A 15 16.07 3.91 -3.41
CA TYR A 15 14.76 4.43 -3.00
C TYR A 15 14.88 5.42 -1.84
N ALA A 16 13.95 6.39 -1.78
CA ALA A 16 13.96 7.37 -0.72
C ALA A 16 13.48 6.74 0.59
N PRO A 17 14.14 7.03 1.73
CA PRO A 17 13.67 6.54 3.02
C PRO A 17 12.34 7.18 3.38
N ARG A 18 11.37 6.35 3.77
CA ARG A 18 10.20 6.80 4.52
C ARG A 18 10.67 7.30 5.88
N SER A 19 10.04 8.37 6.38
CA SER A 19 10.27 8.85 7.74
C SER A 19 10.04 7.71 8.75
N PRO A 20 11.06 7.34 9.57
CA PRO A 20 10.94 6.22 10.51
C PRO A 20 10.00 6.53 11.69
N VAL A 21 9.60 7.79 11.88
CA VAL A 21 8.64 8.18 12.93
C VAL A 21 7.18 7.98 12.50
N THR A 22 6.88 7.93 11.20
CA THR A 22 5.53 7.67 10.71
C THR A 22 5.40 6.20 10.39
N THR A 23 4.97 5.38 11.36
CA THR A 23 4.89 3.92 11.18
C THR A 23 3.49 3.38 10.88
N ASP A 24 2.48 4.22 11.01
CA ASP A 24 1.07 3.86 10.76
C ASP A 24 0.72 3.80 9.26
N CYS A 25 -0.49 3.37 8.95
CA CYS A 25 -1.05 3.45 7.60
C CYS A 25 -1.04 4.92 7.11
N THR A 26 -0.57 5.16 5.89
CA THR A 26 -0.53 6.51 5.29
C THR A 26 -1.82 6.89 4.55
N ALA A 27 -2.85 6.03 4.61
CA ALA A 27 -4.09 6.19 3.83
C ALA A 27 -3.85 6.37 2.32
N CYS A 28 -2.76 5.82 1.77
CA CYS A 28 -2.43 6.03 0.35
C CYS A 28 -3.38 5.30 -0.61
N GLY A 29 -4.02 4.21 -0.18
CA GLY A 29 -4.86 3.36 -1.01
C GLY A 29 -4.12 2.31 -1.86
N ALA A 30 -2.78 2.38 -1.97
CA ALA A 30 -2.00 1.52 -2.87
C ALA A 30 -2.16 0.02 -2.57
N CYS A 31 -2.08 -0.41 -1.31
CA CYS A 31 -2.30 -1.81 -0.93
C CYS A 31 -3.72 -2.32 -1.24
N CYS A 32 -4.70 -1.42 -1.34
CA CYS A 32 -6.07 -1.78 -1.72
C CYS A 32 -6.28 -1.75 -3.24
N ALA A 33 -5.46 -1.06 -4.02
CA ALA A 33 -5.64 -0.91 -5.47
C ALA A 33 -4.67 -1.75 -6.30
N ALA A 34 -3.42 -1.90 -5.89
CA ALA A 34 -2.39 -2.52 -6.70
C ALA A 34 -2.35 -4.06 -6.70
N PRO A 35 -2.18 -4.76 -5.55
CA PRO A 35 -1.92 -6.21 -5.58
C PRO A 35 -3.17 -7.00 -5.99
N ASP A 36 -3.01 -8.10 -6.71
CA ASP A 36 -4.08 -9.08 -6.85
C ASP A 36 -4.31 -9.77 -5.50
N ILE A 37 -5.56 -10.17 -5.23
CA ILE A 37 -5.91 -10.91 -4.02
C ILE A 37 -6.89 -11.99 -4.43
N HIS A 38 -6.36 -13.20 -4.68
CA HIS A 38 -7.15 -14.34 -5.12
C HIS A 38 -8.33 -14.64 -4.19
N ALA A 39 -8.12 -14.62 -2.87
CA ALA A 39 -9.16 -14.86 -1.87
C ALA A 39 -10.32 -13.84 -1.90
N LEU A 40 -10.13 -12.69 -2.56
CA LEU A 40 -11.14 -11.65 -2.75
C LEU A 40 -11.62 -11.54 -4.21
N ASN A 41 -11.18 -12.43 -5.11
CA ASN A 41 -11.35 -12.31 -6.55
C ASN A 41 -10.98 -10.89 -7.06
N LYS A 42 -9.92 -10.32 -6.48
CA LYS A 42 -9.47 -8.96 -6.80
C LYS A 42 -8.36 -9.05 -7.86
N PRO A 43 -8.58 -8.55 -9.09
CA PRO A 43 -7.54 -8.52 -10.11
C PRO A 43 -6.40 -7.56 -9.76
N LEU A 44 -5.24 -7.79 -10.37
CA LEU A 44 -4.08 -6.90 -10.28
C LEU A 44 -4.42 -5.51 -10.83
N GLY A 45 -3.96 -4.45 -10.16
CA GLY A 45 -4.16 -3.05 -10.58
C GLY A 45 -5.60 -2.51 -10.45
N VAL A 46 -6.59 -3.35 -10.17
CA VAL A 46 -8.00 -2.94 -10.04
C VAL A 46 -8.31 -2.50 -8.60
N PRO A 47 -8.96 -1.35 -8.36
CA PRO A 47 -9.39 -0.95 -7.02
C PRO A 47 -10.24 -2.01 -6.31
N CYS A 48 -9.86 -2.38 -5.08
CA CYS A 48 -10.64 -3.30 -4.27
C CYS A 48 -12.03 -2.71 -3.98
N VAL A 49 -13.06 -3.56 -3.93
CA VAL A 49 -14.44 -3.19 -3.54
C VAL A 49 -14.53 -2.55 -2.15
N ASN A 50 -13.54 -2.81 -1.28
CA ASN A 50 -13.46 -2.27 0.07
C ASN A 50 -12.59 -1.00 0.17
N LEU A 51 -12.18 -0.43 -0.96
CA LEU A 51 -11.50 0.87 -0.98
C LEU A 51 -12.52 1.96 -0.62
N GLY A 52 -12.21 2.74 0.40
CA GLY A 52 -13.03 3.88 0.79
C GLY A 52 -12.95 5.04 -0.21
N PRO A 53 -13.81 6.05 -0.05
CA PRO A 53 -13.78 7.24 -0.90
C PRO A 53 -12.44 7.97 -0.80
N ASP A 54 -12.15 8.79 -1.80
CA ASP A 54 -11.03 9.73 -1.73
C ASP A 54 -11.36 10.82 -0.71
N GLN A 55 -10.47 10.99 0.27
CA GLN A 55 -10.57 11.97 1.35
C GLN A 55 -9.76 13.25 1.04
N GLY A 56 -9.30 13.43 -0.21
CA GLY A 56 -8.47 14.55 -0.66
C GLY A 56 -6.97 14.36 -0.39
N CYS A 57 -6.61 13.52 0.59
CA CYS A 57 -5.24 13.09 0.85
C CYS A 57 -4.99 11.62 0.49
N GLY A 58 -6.03 10.86 0.13
CA GLY A 58 -5.96 9.45 -0.21
C GLY A 58 -7.18 8.64 0.21
N HIS A 59 -6.99 7.32 0.30
CA HIS A 59 -8.04 6.34 0.52
C HIS A 59 -7.73 5.46 1.73
N LEU A 60 -8.70 5.36 2.64
CA LEU A 60 -8.70 4.35 3.70
C LEU A 60 -9.41 3.08 3.22
N CYS A 61 -9.12 1.95 3.86
CA CYS A 61 -9.90 0.73 3.64
C CYS A 61 -11.15 0.75 4.50
N ALA A 62 -12.33 0.59 3.89
CA ALA A 62 -13.62 0.66 4.57
C ALA A 62 -13.81 -0.46 5.61
N ILE A 63 -13.10 -1.58 5.45
CA ILE A 63 -13.15 -2.74 6.37
C ILE A 63 -11.85 -2.89 7.20
N TYR A 64 -11.10 -1.81 7.45
CA TYR A 64 -9.77 -1.89 8.07
C TYR A 64 -9.73 -2.76 9.35
N ALA A 65 -10.71 -2.59 10.24
CA ALA A 65 -10.81 -3.33 11.50
C ALA A 65 -11.05 -4.83 11.29
N THR A 66 -11.81 -5.20 10.26
CA THR A 66 -12.25 -6.56 9.94
C THR A 66 -11.51 -7.15 8.73
N ARG A 67 -10.37 -6.56 8.33
CA ARG A 67 -9.56 -7.02 7.21
C ARG A 67 -9.27 -8.53 7.32
N PRO A 68 -9.48 -9.29 6.23
CA PRO A 68 -9.16 -10.72 6.19
C PRO A 68 -7.65 -10.93 6.38
N SER A 69 -7.25 -12.17 6.71
CA SER A 69 -5.87 -12.53 7.04
C SER A 69 -4.86 -12.06 5.99
N VAL A 70 -5.17 -12.23 4.70
CA VAL A 70 -4.33 -11.78 3.58
C VAL A 70 -4.05 -10.28 3.62
N CYS A 71 -5.07 -9.45 3.91
CA CYS A 71 -4.90 -8.00 4.02
C CYS A 71 -4.20 -7.59 5.33
N ARG A 72 -4.38 -8.37 6.41
CA ARG A 72 -3.78 -8.09 7.73
C ARG A 72 -2.28 -8.42 7.76
N GLY A 73 -1.86 -9.38 6.93
CA GLY A 73 -0.45 -9.69 6.71
C GLY A 73 0.32 -8.52 6.06
N TYR A 74 -0.36 -7.69 5.27
CA TYR A 74 0.24 -6.47 4.74
C TYR A 74 0.34 -5.39 5.83
N GLN A 75 1.57 -5.00 6.16
CA GLN A 75 1.87 -3.98 7.15
C GLN A 75 2.49 -2.75 6.49
N PRO A 76 2.28 -1.53 7.03
CA PRO A 76 2.98 -0.35 6.53
C PRO A 76 4.51 -0.52 6.59
N ASP A 77 5.16 -0.14 5.50
CA ASP A 77 6.60 -0.35 5.25
C ASP A 77 7.19 0.86 4.49
N TRP A 78 8.39 0.69 3.93
CA TRP A 78 9.06 1.71 3.12
C TRP A 78 8.32 2.04 1.82
N VAL A 79 7.63 1.08 1.19
CA VAL A 79 6.89 1.27 -0.07
C VAL A 79 5.80 2.33 0.10
N CYS A 80 5.17 2.38 1.28
CA CYS A 80 4.20 3.41 1.61
C CYS A 80 4.77 4.85 1.48
N GLY A 81 6.08 5.05 1.67
CA GLY A 81 6.75 6.34 1.49
C GLY A 81 6.94 6.74 0.02
N GLU A 82 7.02 5.77 -0.88
CA GLU A 82 7.14 5.99 -2.33
C GLU A 82 5.78 6.27 -2.97
N VAL A 83 4.73 5.62 -2.48
CA VAL A 83 3.38 5.76 -3.06
C VAL A 83 2.63 6.95 -2.46
N ALA A 84 2.64 7.16 -1.13
CA ALA A 84 1.78 8.17 -0.49
C ALA A 84 1.92 9.60 -1.05
N PRO A 85 3.12 10.09 -1.43
CA PRO A 85 3.28 11.43 -1.99
C PRO A 85 2.65 11.63 -3.37
N LEU A 86 2.32 10.55 -4.09
CA LEU A 86 1.79 10.65 -5.45
C LEU A 86 0.34 11.18 -5.44
N PRO A 87 -0.05 11.99 -6.43
CA PRO A 87 -1.27 12.81 -6.35
C PRO A 87 -2.56 12.03 -6.60
N THR A 88 -2.51 10.88 -7.26
CA THR A 88 -3.71 10.13 -7.66
C THR A 88 -3.59 8.66 -7.28
N LEU A 89 -4.72 8.00 -7.05
CA LEU A 89 -4.75 6.55 -6.82
C LEU A 89 -4.08 5.77 -7.95
N ASP A 90 -4.32 6.17 -9.21
CA ASP A 90 -3.68 5.56 -10.37
C ASP A 90 -2.15 5.66 -10.33
N ALA A 91 -1.60 6.85 -10.04
CA ALA A 91 -0.15 7.02 -9.91
C ALA A 91 0.43 6.16 -8.77
N ARG A 92 -0.29 6.07 -7.64
CA ARG A 92 0.06 5.23 -6.50
C ARG A 92 0.06 3.75 -6.85
N THR A 93 -0.95 3.31 -7.60
CA THR A 93 -1.09 1.94 -8.09
C THR A 93 0.06 1.59 -9.04
N ARG A 94 0.32 2.43 -10.05
CA ARG A 94 1.43 2.22 -11.00
C ARG A 94 2.78 2.15 -10.29
N ARG A 95 3.06 3.08 -9.37
CA ARG A 95 4.31 3.06 -8.60
C ARG A 95 4.48 1.80 -7.76
N PHE A 96 3.41 1.33 -7.13
CA PHE A 96 3.44 0.06 -6.40
C PHE A 96 3.78 -1.11 -7.34
N LEU A 97 3.09 -1.21 -8.48
CA LEU A 97 3.33 -2.28 -9.46
C LEU A 97 4.78 -2.24 -9.99
N GLU A 98 5.30 -1.05 -10.30
CA GLU A 98 6.71 -0.85 -10.69
C GLU A 98 7.69 -1.36 -9.63
N ILE A 99 7.46 -1.03 -8.35
CA ILE A 99 8.32 -1.45 -7.23
C ILE A 99 8.39 -2.98 -7.12
N TYR A 100 7.28 -3.67 -7.37
CA TYR A 100 7.20 -5.13 -7.31
C TYR A 100 7.47 -5.82 -8.66
N GLY A 101 7.79 -5.08 -9.73
CA GLY A 101 8.01 -5.65 -11.06
C GLY A 101 6.77 -6.30 -11.67
N LEU A 102 5.58 -5.80 -11.32
CA LEU A 102 4.29 -6.32 -11.75
C LEU A 102 3.73 -5.50 -12.92
N GLN A 103 2.99 -6.16 -13.81
CA GLN A 103 2.28 -5.52 -14.92
C GLN A 103 0.82 -5.99 -14.87
N PRO A 104 -0.17 -5.08 -14.90
CA PRO A 104 -1.56 -5.47 -15.08
C PRO A 104 -1.73 -6.04 -16.49
N ASP A 105 -2.49 -7.12 -16.60
CA ASP A 105 -2.81 -7.77 -17.89
C ASP A 105 -3.67 -6.87 -18.81
#